data_AF-A0A7G8BHG5-F1
#
_entry.id   AF-A0A7G8BHG5-F1
#
_cell.length_a   1.000
_cell.length_b   1.000
_cell.length_c   1.000
_cell.angle_alpha   90.00
_cell.angle_beta   90.00
_cell.angle_gamma   90.00
#
_symmetry.space_group_name_H-M   'P 1'
#
loop_
_entity.id
_entity.type
_entity.pdbx_description
1 polymer ?
#
loop_
_entity_poly.entity_id
_entity_poly.type
_entity_poly.pdbx_seq_one_letter_code
_entity_poly.pdbx_strand_id
1 'polypeptide(L)'
;MDIESWRKKIDAIDLQIVALLSDRAVAAQAIGKLKQATDLPVYEPNRERVIFEKVRAANKGPLPDIELVHIYERIIDVMRALQSDELASQRSASAKGKDARTGETGKQS
;
A
#
# COMPACT_ATOMS: atom_id res chain seq x y z
N MET A 1 -20.02 -30.22 11.48
CA MET A 1 -19.31 -28.98 11.85
C MET A 1 -20.36 -28.03 12.40
N ASP A 2 -20.14 -27.43 13.57
CA ASP A 2 -21.06 -26.49 14.21
C ASP A 2 -20.66 -25.03 13.93
N ILE A 3 -21.45 -24.08 14.42
CA ILE A 3 -21.22 -22.64 14.22
C ILE A 3 -19.86 -22.22 14.80
N GLU A 4 -19.49 -22.74 15.96
CA GLU A 4 -18.24 -22.35 16.62
C GLU A 4 -17.00 -22.84 15.85
N SER A 5 -17.06 -24.05 15.28
CA SER A 5 -16.01 -24.57 14.41
C SER A 5 -15.83 -23.70 13.17
N TRP A 6 -16.93 -23.21 12.57
CA TRP A 6 -16.86 -22.29 11.43
C TRP A 6 -16.28 -20.93 11.81
N ARG A 7 -16.62 -20.39 12.97
CA ARG A 7 -16.02 -19.14 13.48
C ARG A 7 -14.52 -19.26 13.67
N LYS A 8 -14.04 -20.34 14.30
CA LYS A 8 -12.59 -20.59 14.46
C LYS A 8 -11.87 -20.70 13.11
N LYS A 9 -12.53 -21.27 12.10
CA LYS A 9 -12.00 -21.31 10.73
C LYS A 9 -11.92 -19.92 10.11
N ILE A 10 -12.93 -19.07 10.31
CA ILE A 10 -12.92 -17.67 9.86
C ILE A 10 -11.79 -16.91 10.53
N ASP A 11 -11.66 -16.99 11.86
CA ASP A 11 -10.59 -16.31 12.61
C ASP A 11 -9.19 -16.70 12.09
N ALA A 12 -8.98 -17.98 11.80
CA ALA A 12 -7.71 -18.46 11.25
C ALA A 12 -7.44 -17.97 9.81
N ILE A 13 -8.50 -17.78 9.01
CA ILE A 13 -8.39 -17.19 7.66
C ILE A 13 -8.09 -15.70 7.77
N ASP A 14 -8.75 -14.99 8.68
CA ASP A 14 -8.57 -13.55 8.88
C ASP A 14 -7.13 -13.22 9.30
N LEU A 15 -6.51 -14.04 10.16
CA LEU A 15 -5.10 -13.90 10.50
C LEU A 15 -4.18 -14.05 9.28
N GLN A 16 -4.49 -14.97 8.35
CA GLN A 16 -3.74 -15.11 7.10
C GLN A 16 -3.95 -13.91 6.18
N ILE A 17 -5.18 -13.39 6.09
CA ILE A 17 -5.49 -12.18 5.32
C ILE A 17 -4.69 -10.99 5.86
N VAL A 18 -4.65 -10.81 7.18
CA VAL A 18 -3.85 -9.75 7.83
C VAL A 18 -2.38 -9.87 7.46
N ALA A 19 -1.79 -11.06 7.57
CA ALA A 19 -0.39 -11.29 7.21
C ALA A 19 -0.12 -10.95 5.72
N LEU A 20 -0.98 -11.42 4.81
CA LEU A 20 -0.85 -11.14 3.38
C LEU A 20 -1.01 -9.64 3.05
N LEU A 21 -1.90 -8.94 3.75
CA LEU A 21 -2.07 -7.49 3.60
C LEU A 21 -0.85 -6.72 4.11
N SER A 22 -0.24 -7.15 5.22
CA SER A 22 1.01 -6.57 5.72
C SER A 22 2.15 -6.75 4.71
N ASP A 23 2.32 -7.94 4.16
CA ASP A 23 3.34 -8.21 3.13
C ASP A 23 3.10 -7.36 1.86
N ARG A 24 1.84 -7.24 1.45
CA ARG A 24 1.44 -6.38 0.32
C ARG A 24 1.75 -4.90 0.60
N ALA A 25 1.57 -4.45 1.84
CA ALA A 25 1.89 -3.07 2.24
C ALA A 25 3.39 -2.79 2.18
N VAL A 26 4.23 -3.73 2.64
CA VAL A 26 5.69 -3.64 2.51
C VAL A 26 6.11 -3.51 1.04
N ALA A 27 5.53 -4.33 0.15
CA ALA A 27 5.79 -4.24 -1.28
C ALA A 27 5.33 -2.88 -1.87
N ALA A 28 4.16 -2.38 -1.48
CA ALA A 28 3.65 -1.09 -1.92
C ALA A 28 4.55 0.07 -1.47
N GLN A 29 5.06 0.05 -0.23
CA GLN A 29 6.00 1.05 0.27
C GLN A 29 7.33 1.03 -0.49
N ALA A 30 7.86 -0.17 -0.79
CA ALA A 30 9.07 -0.31 -1.60
C ALA A 30 8.88 0.29 -3.00
N ILE A 31 7.74 0.03 -3.64
CA ILE A 31 7.38 0.66 -4.93
C ILE A 31 7.27 2.18 -4.79
N GLY A 32 6.62 2.69 -3.73
CA GLY A 32 6.51 4.12 -3.46
C GLY A 32 7.88 4.82 -3.39
N LYS A 33 8.84 4.22 -2.69
CA LYS A 33 10.23 4.74 -2.61
C LYS A 33 10.95 4.75 -3.96
N LEU A 34 10.75 3.70 -4.77
CA LEU A 34 11.33 3.65 -6.12
C LEU A 34 10.71 4.73 -7.02
N LYS A 35 9.38 4.87 -7.00
CA LYS A 35 8.65 5.89 -7.77
C LYS A 35 9.09 7.29 -7.40
N GLN A 36 9.33 7.56 -6.12
CA GLN A 36 9.88 8.82 -5.65
C GLN A 36 11.25 9.14 -6.26
N ALA A 37 12.14 8.14 -6.27
CA ALA A 37 13.48 8.30 -6.80
C ALA A 37 13.49 8.54 -8.33
N THR A 38 12.43 8.09 -9.02
CA THR A 38 12.27 8.21 -10.48
C THR A 38 11.22 9.23 -10.92
N ASP A 39 10.68 10.04 -10.00
CA ASP A 39 9.60 11.01 -10.23
C ASP A 39 8.35 10.43 -10.94
N LEU A 40 8.01 9.18 -10.65
CA LEU A 40 6.84 8.49 -11.19
C LEU A 40 5.60 8.72 -10.32
N PRO A 41 4.40 8.81 -10.91
CA PRO A 41 3.17 8.99 -10.16
C PRO A 41 2.78 7.76 -9.34
N VAL A 42 2.18 8.00 -8.17
CA VAL A 42 1.61 6.92 -7.33
C VAL A 42 0.39 6.29 -8.00
N TYR A 43 -0.47 7.10 -8.61
CA TYR A 43 -1.69 6.65 -9.28
C TYR A 43 -1.41 6.20 -10.72
N GLU A 44 -1.70 4.94 -11.01
CA GLU A 44 -1.48 4.33 -12.34
C GLU A 44 -2.70 3.47 -12.73
N PRO A 45 -3.74 4.05 -13.34
CA PRO A 45 -4.99 3.34 -13.68
C PRO A 45 -4.78 2.04 -14.48
N ASN A 46 -3.82 2.06 -15.42
CA ASN A 46 -3.48 0.87 -16.21
C ASN A 46 -2.94 -0.27 -15.34
N ARG A 47 -2.15 0.05 -14.31
CA ARG A 47 -1.62 -0.95 -13.39
C ARG A 47 -2.74 -1.58 -12.56
N GLU A 48 -3.70 -0.77 -12.11
CA GLU A 48 -4.85 -1.21 -11.32
C GLU A 48 -5.78 -2.11 -12.12
N ARG A 49 -6.09 -1.74 -13.38
CA ARG A 49 -6.85 -2.61 -14.30
C ARG A 49 -6.24 -4.01 -14.40
N VAL A 50 -4.91 -4.10 -14.56
CA VAL A 50 -4.19 -5.37 -14.60
C VAL A 50 -4.29 -6.16 -13.28
N ILE A 51 -4.35 -5.47 -12.13
CA ILE A 51 -4.60 -6.14 -10.84
C ILE A 51 -6.00 -6.75 -10.85
N PHE A 52 -7.02 -5.98 -11.21
CA PHE A 52 -8.42 -6.44 -11.21
C PHE A 52 -8.63 -7.62 -12.17
N GLU A 53 -8.02 -7.60 -13.34
CA GLU A 53 -8.05 -8.73 -14.28
C GLU A 53 -7.44 -10.00 -13.70
N LYS A 54 -6.28 -9.89 -13.05
CA LYS A 54 -5.64 -11.04 -12.39
C LYS A 54 -6.46 -11.58 -11.24
N VAL A 55 -7.08 -10.69 -10.46
CA VAL A 55 -7.93 -11.05 -9.32
C VAL A 55 -9.18 -11.80 -9.80
N ARG A 56 -9.86 -11.29 -10.83
CA ARG A 56 -11.01 -12.00 -11.45
C ARG A 56 -10.60 -13.35 -12.00
N ALA A 57 -9.50 -13.42 -12.75
CA ALA A 57 -9.01 -14.68 -13.32
C ALA A 57 -8.63 -15.72 -12.25
N ALA A 58 -8.21 -15.28 -11.05
CA ALA A 58 -7.89 -16.16 -9.93
C ALA A 58 -9.12 -16.56 -9.09
N ASN A 59 -10.25 -15.88 -9.24
CA ASN A 59 -11.46 -16.15 -8.48
C ASN A 59 -12.08 -17.47 -8.91
N LYS A 60 -12.18 -18.42 -7.97
CA LYS A 60 -12.83 -19.72 -8.18
C LYS A 60 -14.20 -19.81 -7.50
N GLY A 61 -14.73 -18.66 -7.06
CA GLY A 61 -15.91 -18.59 -6.22
C GLY A 61 -15.61 -18.97 -4.75
N PRO A 62 -16.64 -19.03 -3.89
CA PRO A 62 -18.05 -18.77 -4.20
C PRO A 62 -18.43 -17.28 -4.30
N LEU A 63 -17.48 -16.37 -4.09
CA LEU A 63 -17.70 -14.93 -4.18
C LEU A 63 -17.86 -14.50 -5.66
N PRO A 64 -18.87 -13.67 -6.02
CA PRO A 64 -18.95 -13.10 -7.36
C PRO A 64 -17.74 -12.21 -7.67
N ASP A 65 -17.32 -12.20 -8.94
CA ASP A 65 -16.17 -11.40 -9.40
C ASP A 65 -16.28 -9.92 -9.04
N ILE A 66 -17.48 -9.35 -9.13
CA ILE A 66 -17.72 -7.93 -8.84
C ILE A 66 -17.41 -7.61 -7.37
N GLU A 67 -17.80 -8.47 -6.44
CA GLU A 67 -17.56 -8.26 -5.02
C GLU A 67 -16.07 -8.41 -4.68
N LEU A 68 -15.39 -9.35 -5.33
CA LEU A 68 -13.95 -9.49 -5.16
C LEU A 68 -13.21 -8.25 -5.68
N VAL A 69 -13.66 -7.68 -6.81
CA VAL A 69 -13.08 -6.44 -7.34
C VAL A 69 -13.29 -5.28 -6.37
N HIS A 70 -14.48 -5.10 -5.80
CA HIS A 70 -14.74 -4.04 -4.80
C HIS A 70 -13.82 -4.13 -3.58
N ILE A 71 -13.55 -5.34 -3.08
CA ILE A 71 -12.58 -5.56 -1.99
C ILE A 71 -11.19 -5.08 -2.42
N TYR A 72 -10.77 -5.46 -3.63
CA TYR A 72 -9.45 -5.10 -4.15
C TYR A 72 -9.29 -3.60 -4.46
N GLU A 73 -10.35 -2.91 -4.89
CA GLU A 73 -10.36 -1.46 -5.00
C GLU A 73 -10.01 -0.82 -3.66
N ARG A 74 -10.68 -1.25 -2.58
CA ARG A 74 -10.41 -0.72 -1.25
C ARG A 74 -9.00 -1.03 -0.76
N ILE A 75 -8.49 -2.23 -1.03
CA ILE A 75 -7.10 -2.59 -0.71
C ILE A 75 -6.13 -1.67 -1.46
N ILE A 76 -6.33 -1.46 -2.77
CA ILE A 76 -5.45 -0.59 -3.56
C ILE A 76 -5.51 0.85 -3.06
N ASP A 77 -6.70 1.38 -2.74
CA ASP A 77 -6.88 2.73 -2.20
C ASP A 77 -6.03 2.98 -0.96
N VAL A 78 -6.10 2.06 0.01
CA VAL A 78 -5.31 2.14 1.26
C VAL A 78 -3.81 2.11 0.93
N MET A 79 -3.40 1.31 -0.04
CA MET A 79 -1.99 1.13 -0.38
C MET A 79 -1.42 2.32 -1.15
N ARG A 80 -2.25 3.02 -1.93
CA ARG A 80 -1.90 4.32 -2.52
C ARG A 80 -1.78 5.39 -1.45
N ALA A 81 -2.70 5.43 -0.47
CA ALA A 81 -2.62 6.38 0.64
C ALA A 81 -1.32 6.19 1.43
N LEU A 82 -0.97 4.95 1.78
CA LEU A 82 0.30 4.63 2.46
C LEU A 82 1.54 5.10 1.69
N GLN A 83 1.54 4.97 0.35
CA GLN A 83 2.63 5.50 -0.49
C GLN A 83 2.67 7.02 -0.45
N SER A 84 1.53 7.69 -0.58
CA SER A 84 1.43 9.15 -0.57
C SER A 84 1.83 9.77 0.77
N ASP A 85 1.43 9.17 1.89
CA ASP A 85 1.74 9.66 3.23
C ASP A 85 3.23 9.57 3.52
N GLU A 86 3.85 8.44 3.18
CA GLU A 86 5.29 8.23 3.28
C GLU A 86 6.07 9.27 2.45
N LEU A 87 5.61 9.54 1.22
CA LEU A 87 6.17 10.57 0.35
C LEU A 87 6.08 11.97 0.98
N ALA A 88 4.95 12.31 1.59
CA ALA A 88 4.74 13.59 2.25
C ALA A 88 5.64 13.75 3.49
N SER A 89 5.76 12.70 4.31
CA SER A 89 6.65 12.67 5.48
C SER A 89 8.11 12.83 5.08
N GLN A 90 8.57 12.19 4.00
CA GLN A 90 9.96 12.32 3.54
C GLN A 90 10.29 13.69 2.93
N ARG A 91 9.34 14.30 2.20
CA ARG A 91 9.50 15.65 1.66
C ARG A 91 9.66 16.68 2.79
N SER A 92 8.87 16.57 3.86
CA SER A 92 8.98 17.45 5.02
C SER A 92 10.28 17.25 5.80
N ALA A 93 10.76 16.00 5.96
CA ALA A 93 12.07 15.71 6.56
C ALA A 93 13.25 16.28 5.74
N SER A 94 13.21 16.15 4.41
CA SER A 94 14.27 16.64 3.51
C SER A 94 14.34 18.17 3.45
N ALA A 95 13.21 18.87 3.53
CA ALA A 95 13.17 20.33 3.61
C ALA A 95 13.82 20.85 4.91
N LYS A 96 13.48 20.23 6.05
CA LYS A 96 14.00 20.61 7.37
C LYS A 96 15.52 20.40 7.52
N GLY A 97 16.08 19.39 6.83
CA GLY A 97 17.52 19.13 6.81
C GLY A 97 18.32 20.09 5.93
N LYS A 98 17.71 20.68 4.88
CA LYS A 98 18.36 21.70 4.04
C LYS A 98 18.46 23.04 4.77
N ASP A 99 17.40 23.48 5.46
CA ASP A 99 17.39 24.75 6.20
C ASP A 99 18.39 24.78 7.36
N ALA A 100 18.67 23.63 7.98
CA ALA A 100 19.66 23.53 9.07
C ALA A 100 21.12 23.69 8.60
N ARG A 101 21.44 23.31 7.35
CA ARG A 101 22.82 23.41 6.81
C ARG A 101 23.20 24.81 6.31
N THR A 102 22.23 25.66 5.98
CA THR A 102 22.48 27.03 5.52
C THR A 102 22.75 28.03 6.64
N GLY A 103 22.60 27.63 7.92
CA GLY A 103 22.78 28.50 9.09
C GLY A 103 24.19 28.56 9.69
N GLU A 104 25.13 27.70 9.28
CA GLU A 104 26.43 27.54 9.98
C GLU A 104 27.65 28.26 9.35
N THR A 105 27.50 28.92 8.20
CA THR A 105 28.65 29.53 7.46
C THR A 105 29.01 30.96 7.84
N GLY A 106 28.55 31.50 8.98
CA GLY A 106 28.64 32.93 9.28
C GLY A 106 29.29 33.31 10.61
N LYS A 107 30.42 32.70 11.02
CA LYS A 107 31.18 33.22 12.18
C LYS A 107 32.64 32.75 12.25
N GLN A 108 33.51 33.29 11.41
CA GLN A 108 34.94 33.42 11.73
C GLN A 108 35.43 34.78 11.24
N SER A 109 35.50 35.71 12.19
CA SER A 109 36.29 36.95 12.15
C SER A 109 37.60 36.71 12.91
#